data_AF-A0A1C2I5S7-F1
#
_entry.id   AF-A0A1C2I5S7-F1
#
_cell.length_a   1.000
_cell.length_b   1.000
_cell.length_c   1.000
_cell.angle_alpha   90.00
_cell.angle_beta   90.00
_cell.angle_gamma   90.00
#
_symmetry.space_group_name_H-M   'P 1'
#
loop_
_entity.id
_entity.type
_entity.pdbx_description
1 polymer ?
#
loop_
_entity_poly.entity_id
_entity_poly.type
_entity_poly.pdbx_seq_one_letter_code
_entity_poly.pdbx_strand_id
1 'polypeptide(L)'
;MLVESDDQHPLLDLLDIRSSGEEGVQVQASSREDWQKEARKLELQGKAEQAEAIRSRILQDQTPPWPVFNARGVEELTRKIFIDQVVGNKWRQQLFEYAAFYDAPELSERLAVEGRFKPAGHFLAQRPRIVTNRLAAYSRRQFHEVWADCDRYGLEHRTPMNQTPLMAAARAGNVPLVEALLEKGARRDARDHLGRNAAHLALREAFAHPQFAQNALPALWTVLAPLSLDLRIGDRLVRLERHQAEYFLVQSIWALIPITPVEDLLMLGFNREVIEHAWEFMPEAVLPTFRKKRAICILRLAI
;
A
#
# COMPACT_ATOMS: atom_id res chain seq x y z
N MET A 1 5.86 9.47 -37.24
CA MET A 1 6.71 10.22 -38.17
C MET A 1 7.45 9.17 -38.98
N LEU A 2 7.13 9.00 -40.27
CA LEU A 2 7.83 8.04 -41.11
C LEU A 2 9.19 8.66 -41.44
N VAL A 3 10.27 8.06 -40.97
CA VAL A 3 11.63 8.45 -41.35
C VAL A 3 12.07 7.47 -42.42
N GLU A 4 12.25 7.97 -43.63
CA GLU A 4 12.71 7.20 -44.78
C GLU A 4 14.15 6.76 -44.55
N SER A 5 14.43 5.46 -44.77
CA SER A 5 15.65 4.78 -44.31
C SER A 5 16.75 4.71 -45.37
N ASP A 6 16.59 5.44 -46.47
CA ASP A 6 17.52 5.44 -47.60
C ASP A 6 18.18 6.82 -47.73
N ASP A 7 19.45 6.89 -47.35
CA ASP A 7 20.28 8.08 -47.26
C ASP A 7 21.04 8.40 -48.56
N GLN A 8 20.86 7.59 -49.62
CA GLN A 8 21.58 7.74 -50.89
C GLN A 8 20.70 8.16 -52.07
N HIS A 9 19.53 8.75 -51.81
CA HIS A 9 18.61 9.13 -52.87
C HIS A 9 19.12 10.33 -53.69
N PRO A 10 19.16 10.27 -55.05
CA PRO A 10 19.70 11.33 -55.92
C PRO A 10 19.05 12.72 -55.80
N LEU A 11 17.83 12.77 -55.25
CA LEU A 11 17.14 14.04 -54.95
C LEU A 11 17.77 14.80 -53.78
N LEU A 12 18.45 14.12 -52.85
CA LEU A 12 19.11 14.75 -51.69
C LEU A 12 20.37 15.53 -52.11
N ASP A 13 21.08 15.03 -53.12
CA ASP A 13 22.23 15.72 -53.73
C ASP A 13 21.82 17.02 -54.45
N LEU A 14 20.64 17.03 -55.09
CA LEU A 14 20.12 18.21 -55.79
C LEU A 14 19.66 19.33 -54.83
N LEU A 15 19.34 18.98 -53.58
CA LEU A 15 18.95 19.95 -52.55
C LEU A 15 20.16 20.45 -51.73
N ASP A 16 21.39 20.00 -52.04
CA ASP A 16 22.63 20.25 -51.30
C ASP A 16 22.49 19.97 -49.78
N ILE A 17 21.58 19.06 -49.43
CA ILE A 17 21.42 18.50 -48.08
C ILE A 17 22.38 17.31 -47.99
N ARG A 18 23.67 17.56 -48.21
CA ARG A 18 24.70 16.61 -47.81
C ARG A 18 24.79 16.68 -46.31
N SER A 19 24.37 15.59 -45.65
CA SER A 19 24.53 15.27 -44.22
C SER A 19 25.51 16.22 -43.51
N SER A 20 24.99 17.39 -43.12
CA SER A 20 25.75 18.42 -42.43
C SER A 20 25.85 18.00 -40.98
N GLY A 21 26.79 17.11 -40.71
CA GLY A 21 26.97 16.48 -39.42
C GLY A 21 25.82 15.55 -39.09
N GLU A 22 26.15 14.32 -38.73
CA GLU A 22 25.49 13.76 -37.56
C GLU A 22 25.73 14.77 -36.42
N GLU A 23 24.87 15.77 -36.26
CA GLU A 23 24.43 16.08 -34.90
C GLU A 23 23.85 14.77 -34.44
N GLY A 24 24.72 13.96 -33.82
CA GLY A 24 24.34 12.74 -33.18
C GLY A 24 23.28 13.15 -32.17
N VAL A 25 22.02 13.05 -32.57
CA VAL A 25 20.93 12.85 -31.65
C VAL A 25 21.33 11.53 -31.01
N GLN A 26 22.10 11.62 -29.93
CA GLN A 26 22.34 10.51 -29.03
C GLN A 26 20.94 10.16 -28.58
N VAL A 27 20.33 9.18 -29.25
CA VAL A 27 19.20 8.45 -28.72
C VAL A 27 19.80 7.71 -27.53
N GLN A 28 19.88 8.42 -26.40
CA GLN A 28 20.18 7.83 -25.12
C GLN A 28 19.13 6.74 -24.95
N ALA A 29 19.58 5.49 -24.98
CA ALA A 29 18.74 4.34 -24.71
C ALA A 29 18.03 4.64 -23.38
N SER A 30 16.72 4.87 -23.45
CA SER A 30 15.95 5.29 -22.29
C SER A 30 16.14 4.23 -21.20
N SER A 31 16.56 4.67 -20.02
CA SER A 31 16.87 3.75 -18.93
C SER A 31 15.61 3.02 -18.50
N ARG A 32 15.76 1.92 -17.76
CA ARG A 32 14.61 1.19 -17.19
C ARG A 32 13.72 2.12 -16.35
N GLU A 33 14.32 3.08 -15.65
CA GLU A 33 13.60 4.09 -14.85
C GLU A 33 12.79 5.04 -15.72
N ASP A 34 13.27 5.39 -16.91
CA ASP A 34 12.55 6.25 -17.84
C ASP A 34 11.33 5.54 -18.42
N TRP A 35 11.45 4.25 -18.73
CA TRP A 35 10.31 3.41 -19.12
C TRP A 35 9.29 3.22 -18.00
N GLN A 36 9.73 3.11 -16.75
CA GLN A 36 8.84 3.09 -15.59
C GLN A 36 8.06 4.40 -15.43
N LYS A 37 8.73 5.55 -15.63
CA LYS A 37 8.09 6.87 -15.60
C LYS A 37 7.09 7.03 -16.75
N GLU A 38 7.41 6.57 -17.95
CA GLU A 38 6.50 6.67 -19.09
C GLU A 38 5.29 5.74 -18.94
N ALA A 39 5.49 4.51 -18.43
CA ALA A 39 4.38 3.62 -18.07
C ALA A 39 3.44 4.28 -17.05
N ARG A 40 4.00 4.94 -16.03
CA ARG A 40 3.22 5.68 -15.03
C ARG A 40 2.44 6.84 -15.65
N LYS A 41 3.07 7.62 -16.54
CA LYS A 41 2.42 8.73 -17.23
C LYS A 41 1.23 8.26 -18.08
N LEU A 42 1.35 7.10 -18.72
CA LEU A 42 0.27 6.48 -19.48
C LEU A 42 -0.87 6.00 -18.57
N GLU A 43 -0.55 5.43 -17.40
CA GLU A 43 -1.54 5.02 -16.42
C GLU A 43 -2.35 6.21 -15.88
N LEU A 44 -1.68 7.34 -15.58
CA LEU A 44 -2.34 8.60 -15.17
C LEU A 44 -3.25 9.20 -16.25
N GLN A 45 -2.96 8.92 -17.53
CA GLN A 45 -3.82 9.30 -18.66
C GLN A 45 -4.99 8.32 -18.88
N GLY A 46 -5.14 7.30 -18.03
CA GLY A 46 -6.17 6.26 -18.14
C GLY A 46 -5.83 5.13 -19.11
N LYS A 47 -4.62 5.09 -19.68
CA LYS A 47 -4.17 4.07 -20.64
C LYS A 47 -3.51 2.89 -19.92
N ALA A 48 -4.23 2.28 -18.98
CA ALA A 48 -3.70 1.20 -18.12
C ALA A 48 -3.17 0.00 -18.91
N GLU A 49 -3.82 -0.38 -20.02
CA GLU A 49 -3.36 -1.49 -20.87
C GLU A 49 -2.01 -1.21 -21.54
N GLN A 50 -1.73 0.05 -21.91
CA GLN A 50 -0.45 0.43 -22.50
C GLN A 50 0.66 0.47 -21.45
N ALA A 51 0.35 0.94 -20.24
CA ALA A 51 1.28 0.88 -19.12
C ALA A 51 1.66 -0.57 -18.78
N GLU A 52 0.68 -1.48 -18.80
CA GLU A 52 0.92 -2.91 -18.55
C GLU A 52 1.66 -3.59 -19.71
N ALA A 53 1.42 -3.16 -20.96
CA ALA A 53 2.21 -3.60 -22.11
C ALA A 53 3.69 -3.17 -21.99
N ILE A 54 3.98 -1.99 -21.47
CA ILE A 54 5.36 -1.55 -21.19
C ILE A 54 5.97 -2.41 -20.08
N ARG A 55 5.23 -2.66 -18.99
CA ARG A 55 5.69 -3.52 -17.88
C ARG A 55 6.02 -4.94 -18.33
N SER A 56 5.14 -5.52 -19.14
CA SER A 56 5.30 -6.91 -19.61
C SER A 56 6.30 -7.06 -20.78
N ARG A 57 6.26 -6.17 -21.78
CA ARG A 57 7.08 -6.31 -23.00
C ARG A 57 8.46 -5.63 -22.91
N ILE A 58 8.55 -4.48 -22.25
CA ILE A 58 9.78 -3.69 -22.18
C ILE A 58 10.51 -3.95 -20.86
N LEU A 59 9.82 -3.83 -19.72
CA LEU A 59 10.42 -4.03 -18.40
C LEU A 59 10.57 -5.52 -18.03
N GLN A 60 9.78 -6.40 -18.67
CA GLN A 60 9.77 -7.86 -18.44
C GLN A 60 9.62 -8.23 -16.96
N ASP A 61 8.81 -7.48 -16.22
CA ASP A 61 8.59 -7.74 -14.81
C ASP A 61 7.98 -9.15 -14.63
N GLN A 62 8.63 -9.98 -13.82
CA GLN A 62 8.16 -11.34 -13.56
C GLN A 62 7.01 -11.30 -12.55
N THR A 63 6.10 -12.26 -12.64
CA THR A 63 5.10 -12.44 -11.57
C THR A 63 5.79 -13.10 -10.36
N PRO A 64 5.60 -12.58 -9.13
CA PRO A 64 6.16 -13.21 -7.95
C PRO A 64 5.74 -14.68 -7.80
N PRO A 65 6.64 -15.59 -7.38
CA PRO A 65 6.35 -17.03 -7.30
C PRO A 65 5.49 -17.43 -6.10
N TRP A 66 5.13 -16.49 -5.23
CA TRP A 66 4.36 -16.76 -4.01
C TRP A 66 2.88 -16.41 -4.16
N PRO A 67 1.98 -17.12 -3.44
CA PRO A 67 0.57 -16.76 -3.41
C PRO A 67 0.35 -15.45 -2.65
N VAL A 68 -0.55 -14.62 -3.16
CA VAL A 68 -0.94 -13.34 -2.57
C VAL A 68 -2.34 -13.47 -1.96
N PHE A 69 -2.51 -13.07 -0.70
CA PHE A 69 -3.82 -13.02 -0.05
C PHE A 69 -4.64 -11.84 -0.61
N ASN A 70 -5.55 -12.12 -1.54
CA ASN A 70 -6.57 -11.18 -1.97
C ASN A 70 -7.90 -11.45 -1.24
N ALA A 71 -8.86 -10.53 -1.35
CA ALA A 71 -10.15 -10.64 -0.66
C ALA A 71 -10.85 -11.97 -0.93
N ARG A 72 -10.87 -12.38 -2.21
CA ARG A 72 -11.44 -13.67 -2.64
C ARG A 72 -10.70 -14.87 -2.03
N GLY A 73 -9.38 -14.84 -2.00
CA GLY A 73 -8.56 -15.92 -1.45
C GLY A 73 -8.76 -16.09 0.05
N VAL A 74 -8.91 -14.98 0.80
CA VAL A 74 -9.26 -15.03 2.23
C VAL A 74 -10.65 -15.61 2.43
N GLU A 75 -11.63 -15.23 1.59
CA GLU A 75 -12.97 -15.80 1.65
C GLU A 75 -12.98 -17.31 1.34
N GLU A 76 -12.28 -17.73 0.29
CA GLU A 76 -12.13 -19.14 -0.08
C GLU A 76 -11.45 -19.96 1.04
N LEU A 77 -10.42 -19.42 1.69
CA LEU A 77 -9.79 -20.06 2.85
C LEU A 77 -10.74 -20.18 4.03
N THR A 78 -11.51 -19.13 4.29
CA THR A 78 -12.52 -19.08 5.34
C THR A 78 -13.60 -20.15 5.08
N ARG A 79 -14.14 -20.22 3.86
CA ARG A 79 -15.12 -21.25 3.47
C ARG A 79 -14.56 -22.67 3.63
N LYS A 80 -13.34 -22.93 3.14
CA LYS A 80 -12.70 -24.25 3.26
C LYS A 80 -12.51 -24.71 4.71
N ILE A 81 -12.23 -23.77 5.63
CA ILE A 81 -11.95 -24.09 7.03
C ILE A 81 -13.25 -24.25 7.84
N PHE A 82 -14.20 -23.32 7.68
CA PHE A 82 -15.38 -23.26 8.54
C PHE A 82 -16.60 -24.01 7.95
N ILE A 83 -16.75 -24.03 6.61
CA ILE A 83 -17.87 -24.70 5.92
C ILE A 83 -17.46 -26.11 5.51
N ASP A 84 -16.44 -26.23 4.66
CA ASP A 84 -16.05 -27.53 4.08
C ASP A 84 -15.27 -28.40 5.07
N GLN A 85 -14.81 -27.80 6.18
CA GLN A 85 -14.05 -28.44 7.26
C GLN A 85 -12.90 -29.32 6.77
N VAL A 86 -12.13 -28.84 5.80
CA VAL A 86 -11.03 -29.59 5.19
C VAL A 86 -10.01 -30.05 6.25
N VAL A 87 -9.61 -31.32 6.15
CA VAL A 87 -8.60 -31.92 7.03
C VAL A 87 -7.20 -31.47 6.58
N GLY A 88 -6.68 -30.41 7.20
CA GLY A 88 -5.29 -29.98 6.98
C GLY A 88 -4.91 -28.71 7.73
N ASN A 89 -3.76 -28.72 8.41
CA ASN A 89 -3.31 -27.57 9.22
C ASN A 89 -2.67 -26.44 8.41
N LYS A 90 -2.29 -26.69 7.14
CA LYS A 90 -1.67 -25.68 6.27
C LYS A 90 -2.57 -24.46 6.07
N TRP A 91 -3.84 -24.68 5.75
CA TRP A 91 -4.81 -23.60 5.51
C TRP A 91 -5.12 -22.82 6.80
N ARG A 92 -5.22 -23.54 7.93
CA ARG A 92 -5.40 -22.93 9.27
C ARG A 92 -4.22 -22.05 9.64
N GLN A 93 -2.99 -22.52 9.42
CA GLN A 93 -1.78 -21.73 9.63
C GLN A 93 -1.73 -20.48 8.74
N GLN A 94 -2.08 -20.61 7.47
CA GLN A 94 -2.16 -19.47 6.54
C GLN A 94 -3.18 -18.42 6.99
N LEU A 95 -4.38 -18.84 7.39
CA LEU A 95 -5.41 -17.93 7.90
C LEU A 95 -5.00 -17.31 9.23
N PHE A 96 -4.33 -18.06 10.11
CA PHE A 96 -3.79 -17.56 11.38
C PHE A 96 -2.71 -16.48 11.15
N GLU A 97 -1.79 -16.72 10.23
CA GLU A 97 -0.75 -15.74 9.88
C GLU A 97 -1.34 -14.47 9.27
N TYR A 98 -2.36 -14.61 8.41
CA TYR A 98 -3.12 -13.49 7.88
C TYR A 98 -3.82 -12.70 9.01
N ALA A 99 -4.52 -13.39 9.92
CA ALA A 99 -5.18 -12.78 11.08
C ALA A 99 -4.18 -12.05 11.99
N ALA A 100 -3.00 -12.65 12.23
CA ALA A 100 -1.94 -12.03 13.01
C ALA A 100 -1.36 -10.81 12.30
N PHE A 101 -1.11 -10.91 10.99
CA PHE A 101 -0.55 -9.82 10.21
C PHE A 101 -1.49 -8.62 10.14
N TYR A 102 -2.77 -8.83 9.92
CA TYR A 102 -3.74 -7.74 9.83
C TYR A 102 -4.40 -7.36 11.14
N ASP A 103 -4.10 -8.07 12.23
CA ASP A 103 -4.61 -7.80 13.58
C ASP A 103 -6.14 -7.94 13.67
N ALA A 104 -6.58 -9.17 13.38
CA ALA A 104 -7.96 -9.64 13.49
C ALA A 104 -8.08 -10.72 14.59
N PRO A 105 -8.15 -10.33 15.88
CA PRO A 105 -8.24 -11.29 16.99
C PRO A 105 -9.50 -12.15 16.93
N GLU A 106 -10.62 -11.61 16.43
CA GLU A 106 -11.90 -12.31 16.31
C GLU A 106 -11.79 -13.49 15.33
N LEU A 107 -11.06 -13.29 14.22
CA LEU A 107 -10.79 -14.35 13.26
C LEU A 107 -9.91 -15.44 13.86
N SER A 108 -8.95 -15.07 14.71
CA SER A 108 -8.11 -16.03 15.44
C SER A 108 -8.91 -16.82 16.47
N GLU A 109 -9.78 -16.16 17.23
CA GLU A 109 -10.65 -16.83 18.20
C GLU A 109 -11.57 -17.84 17.52
N ARG A 110 -12.21 -17.44 16.41
CA ARG A 110 -13.05 -18.35 15.62
C ARG A 110 -12.24 -19.55 15.09
N LEU A 111 -11.00 -19.32 14.66
CA LEU A 111 -10.10 -20.40 14.23
C LEU A 111 -9.71 -21.35 15.38
N ALA A 112 -9.59 -20.85 16.61
CA ALA A 112 -9.32 -21.67 17.79
C ALA A 112 -10.51 -22.58 18.14
N VAL A 113 -11.73 -22.02 18.12
CA VAL A 113 -12.96 -22.71 18.52
C VAL A 113 -13.50 -23.59 17.40
N GLU A 114 -13.90 -23.00 16.28
CA GLU A 114 -14.53 -23.69 15.16
C GLU A 114 -13.50 -24.41 14.27
N GLY A 115 -12.38 -23.73 14.02
CA GLY A 115 -11.28 -24.29 13.23
C GLY A 115 -10.44 -25.34 13.95
N ARG A 116 -10.66 -25.54 15.26
CA ARG A 116 -9.92 -26.46 16.15
C ARG A 116 -8.40 -26.29 16.09
N PHE A 117 -7.92 -25.06 15.86
CA PHE A 117 -6.50 -24.77 15.74
C PHE A 117 -5.90 -24.28 17.07
N LYS A 118 -5.35 -25.20 17.86
CA LYS A 118 -4.79 -24.90 19.19
C LYS A 118 -3.82 -23.69 19.23
N PRO A 119 -2.92 -23.49 18.24
CA PRO A 119 -2.01 -22.34 18.27
C PRO A 119 -2.73 -20.98 18.22
N ALA A 120 -3.96 -20.91 17.71
CA ALA A 120 -4.73 -19.67 17.68
C ALA A 120 -5.13 -19.15 19.08
N GLY A 121 -5.12 -19.99 20.12
CA GLY A 121 -5.34 -19.56 21.50
C GLY A 121 -4.22 -18.67 22.07
N HIS A 122 -3.03 -18.68 21.47
CA HIS A 122 -1.89 -17.84 21.87
C HIS A 122 -1.64 -16.69 20.88
N PHE A 123 -2.72 -16.11 20.34
CA PHE A 123 -2.68 -15.06 19.31
C PHE A 123 -1.81 -13.86 19.71
N LEU A 124 -2.13 -13.23 20.85
CA LEU A 124 -1.46 -12.00 21.29
C LEU A 124 0.05 -12.19 21.50
N ALA A 125 0.47 -13.37 21.97
CA ALA A 125 1.88 -13.68 22.18
C ALA A 125 2.64 -13.97 20.87
N GLN A 126 2.00 -14.61 19.89
CA GLN A 126 2.64 -14.99 18.63
C GLN A 126 2.62 -13.87 17.58
N ARG A 127 1.62 -12.99 17.63
CA ARG A 127 1.39 -11.95 16.64
C ARG A 127 2.63 -11.07 16.37
N PRO A 128 3.31 -10.49 17.38
CA PRO A 128 4.47 -9.62 17.14
C PRO A 128 5.56 -10.33 16.33
N ARG A 129 5.87 -11.58 16.70
CA ARG A 129 6.88 -12.39 16.00
C ARG A 129 6.48 -12.66 14.54
N ILE A 130 5.22 -12.96 14.28
CA ILE A 130 4.72 -13.19 12.90
C ILE A 130 4.86 -11.92 12.06
N VAL A 131 4.42 -10.77 12.60
CA VAL A 131 4.51 -9.47 11.92
C VAL A 131 5.98 -9.11 11.65
N THR A 132 6.85 -9.20 12.66
CA THR A 132 8.29 -8.91 12.52
C THR A 132 8.95 -9.81 11.48
N ASN A 133 8.64 -11.11 11.48
CA ASN A 133 9.20 -12.02 10.48
C ASN A 133 8.75 -11.68 9.06
N ARG A 134 7.49 -11.29 8.87
CA ARG A 134 6.94 -10.90 7.56
C ARG A 134 7.50 -9.57 7.06
N LEU A 135 7.84 -8.65 7.97
CA LEU A 135 8.42 -7.35 7.63
C LEU A 135 9.95 -7.31 7.71
N ALA A 136 10.62 -8.43 8.01
CA ALA A 136 12.05 -8.46 8.30
C ALA A 136 12.92 -7.85 7.19
N ALA A 137 12.64 -8.16 5.93
CA ALA A 137 13.36 -7.59 4.78
C ALA A 137 13.17 -6.05 4.67
N TYR A 138 12.00 -5.55 5.09
CA TYR A 138 11.62 -4.14 5.00
C TYR A 138 12.03 -3.31 6.22
N SER A 139 12.37 -3.94 7.35
CA SER A 139 12.84 -3.25 8.56
C SER A 139 14.36 -3.03 8.60
N ARG A 140 15.14 -3.73 7.77
CA ARG A 140 16.60 -3.62 7.74
C ARG A 140 17.03 -2.26 7.20
N ARG A 141 18.19 -1.75 7.65
CA ARG A 141 18.80 -0.51 7.12
C ARG A 141 19.35 -0.65 5.69
N GLN A 142 19.70 -1.87 5.28
CA GLN A 142 20.16 -2.17 3.93
C GLN A 142 19.06 -2.92 3.20
N PHE A 143 18.63 -2.39 2.05
CA PHE A 143 17.44 -2.89 1.33
C PHE A 143 17.80 -3.64 0.04
N HIS A 144 19.00 -4.25 -0.05
CA HIS A 144 19.45 -4.97 -1.25
C HIS A 144 18.49 -6.09 -1.68
N GLU A 145 17.89 -6.80 -0.71
CA GLU A 145 16.88 -7.82 -0.93
C GLU A 145 15.60 -7.22 -1.55
N VAL A 146 15.14 -6.09 -1.00
CA VAL A 146 13.98 -5.35 -1.53
C VAL A 146 14.25 -4.84 -2.94
N TRP A 147 15.46 -4.34 -3.22
CA TRP A 147 15.83 -3.90 -4.56
C TRP A 147 15.90 -5.06 -5.55
N ALA A 148 16.47 -6.19 -5.17
CA ALA A 148 16.48 -7.38 -6.02
C ALA A 148 15.04 -7.84 -6.38
N ASP A 149 14.12 -7.79 -5.42
CA ASP A 149 12.71 -8.09 -5.67
C ASP A 149 12.03 -7.03 -6.55
N CYS A 150 12.28 -5.75 -6.31
CA CYS A 150 11.76 -4.66 -7.16
C CYS A 150 12.30 -4.72 -8.59
N ASP A 151 13.57 -5.11 -8.77
CA ASP A 151 14.19 -5.27 -10.08
C ASP A 151 13.66 -6.50 -10.82
N ARG A 152 13.21 -7.54 -10.10
CA ARG A 152 12.68 -8.75 -10.72
C ARG A 152 11.17 -8.66 -10.99
N TYR A 153 10.40 -8.13 -10.05
CA TYR A 153 8.94 -8.19 -10.05
C TYR A 153 8.27 -6.81 -10.23
N GLY A 154 9.07 -5.74 -10.33
CA GLY A 154 8.60 -4.36 -10.40
C GLY A 154 8.39 -3.72 -9.02
N LEU A 155 8.34 -2.38 -9.00
CA LEU A 155 8.16 -1.57 -7.78
C LEU A 155 6.79 -1.77 -7.10
N GLU A 156 5.82 -2.31 -7.84
CA GLU A 156 4.44 -2.46 -7.43
C GLU A 156 4.06 -3.92 -7.14
N HIS A 157 5.06 -4.80 -7.07
CA HIS A 157 4.83 -6.22 -6.77
C HIS A 157 4.12 -6.39 -5.43
N ARG A 158 3.41 -7.50 -5.28
CA ARG A 158 2.66 -7.79 -4.05
C ARG A 158 3.39 -8.79 -3.19
N THR A 159 3.60 -8.45 -1.92
CA THR A 159 4.03 -9.42 -0.91
C THR A 159 2.95 -10.50 -0.73
N PRO A 160 3.24 -11.63 -0.05
CA PRO A 160 2.21 -12.63 0.25
C PRO A 160 1.00 -12.04 0.98
N MET A 161 1.21 -11.00 1.79
CA MET A 161 0.16 -10.25 2.48
C MET A 161 -0.39 -9.09 1.64
N ASN A 162 -0.21 -9.10 0.32
CA ASN A 162 -0.78 -8.15 -0.63
C ASN A 162 -0.47 -6.66 -0.37
N GLN A 163 0.63 -6.42 0.34
CA GLN A 163 1.21 -5.09 0.47
C GLN A 163 2.16 -4.86 -0.71
N THR A 164 2.24 -3.62 -1.20
CA THR A 164 3.36 -3.19 -2.05
C THR A 164 4.63 -3.02 -1.20
N PRO A 165 5.83 -2.95 -1.80
CA PRO A 165 7.06 -2.63 -1.07
C PRO A 165 6.95 -1.35 -0.26
N LEU A 166 6.30 -0.32 -0.83
CA LEU A 166 6.06 0.95 -0.16
C LEU A 166 5.18 0.78 1.10
N MET A 167 4.12 -0.02 1.01
CA MET A 167 3.25 -0.34 2.15
C MET A 167 4.00 -1.10 3.25
N ALA A 168 4.77 -2.12 2.88
CA ALA A 168 5.52 -2.93 3.84
C ALA A 168 6.62 -2.10 4.52
N ALA A 169 7.32 -1.23 3.78
CA ALA A 169 8.31 -0.30 4.32
C ALA A 169 7.70 0.74 5.27
N ALA A 170 6.56 1.33 4.89
CA ALA A 170 5.82 2.27 5.73
C ALA A 170 5.36 1.61 7.03
N ARG A 171 4.82 0.40 6.94
CA ARG A 171 4.43 -0.40 8.10
C ARG A 171 5.62 -0.77 8.99
N ALA A 172 6.77 -1.07 8.39
CA ALA A 172 8.01 -1.37 9.10
C ALA A 172 8.65 -0.13 9.76
N GLY A 173 8.17 1.08 9.48
CA GLY A 173 8.72 2.33 10.03
C GLY A 173 10.03 2.77 9.37
N ASN A 174 10.37 2.18 8.22
CA ASN A 174 11.65 2.39 7.55
C ASN A 174 11.59 3.62 6.64
N VAL A 175 11.73 4.80 7.24
CA VAL A 175 11.67 6.10 6.55
C VAL A 175 12.63 6.18 5.35
N PRO A 176 13.93 5.80 5.46
CA PRO A 176 14.83 5.90 4.32
C PRO A 176 14.45 4.98 3.14
N LEU A 177 13.90 3.79 3.42
CA LEU A 177 13.39 2.92 2.35
C LEU A 177 12.13 3.51 1.70
N VAL A 178 11.24 4.09 2.49
CA VAL A 178 10.04 4.76 1.96
C VAL A 178 10.43 5.91 1.04
N GLU A 179 11.35 6.77 1.45
CA GLU A 179 11.85 7.88 0.63
C GLU A 179 12.47 7.37 -0.67
N ALA A 180 13.36 6.37 -0.59
CA ALA A 180 14.01 5.79 -1.77
C ALA A 180 13.01 5.13 -2.73
N LEU A 181 12.00 4.40 -2.24
CA LEU A 181 10.95 3.82 -3.09
C LEU A 181 10.12 4.90 -3.79
N LEU A 182 9.84 6.01 -3.12
CA LEU A 182 9.10 7.13 -3.70
C LEU A 182 9.92 7.90 -4.73
N GLU A 183 11.21 8.08 -4.50
CA GLU A 183 12.15 8.64 -5.49
C GLU A 183 12.20 7.78 -6.76
N LYS A 184 12.18 6.45 -6.60
CA LYS A 184 12.05 5.49 -7.71
C LYS A 184 10.65 5.45 -8.33
N GLY A 185 9.68 6.18 -7.77
CA GLY A 185 8.37 6.36 -8.37
C GLY A 185 7.28 5.38 -7.91
N ALA A 186 7.48 4.68 -6.78
CA ALA A 186 6.44 3.85 -6.18
C ALA A 186 5.13 4.63 -5.94
N ARG A 187 3.99 3.96 -6.13
CA ARG A 187 2.67 4.59 -6.06
C ARG A 187 2.21 4.76 -4.62
N ARG A 188 1.98 6.02 -4.22
CA ARG A 188 1.48 6.39 -2.87
C ARG A 188 0.03 5.98 -2.64
N ASP A 189 -0.76 5.96 -3.71
CA ASP A 189 -2.20 5.72 -3.73
C ASP A 189 -2.57 4.25 -3.96
N ALA A 190 -1.57 3.39 -4.21
CA ALA A 190 -1.77 1.94 -4.26
C ALA A 190 -2.47 1.47 -2.98
N ARG A 191 -3.37 0.50 -3.13
CA ARG A 191 -4.16 -0.06 -2.03
C ARG A 191 -3.94 -1.56 -1.89
N ASP A 192 -4.00 -2.06 -0.66
CA ASP A 192 -4.12 -3.49 -0.38
C ASP A 192 -5.57 -3.97 -0.62
N HIS A 193 -5.86 -5.25 -0.39
CA HIS A 193 -7.22 -5.79 -0.55
C HIS A 193 -8.24 -5.26 0.47
N LEU A 194 -7.81 -4.49 1.48
CA LEU A 194 -8.68 -3.82 2.45
C LEU A 194 -8.88 -2.34 2.10
N GLY A 195 -8.38 -1.90 0.95
CA GLY A 195 -8.46 -0.51 0.52
C GLY A 195 -7.51 0.43 1.26
N ARG A 196 -6.53 -0.10 2.03
CA ARG A 196 -5.57 0.69 2.79
C ARG A 196 -4.34 0.99 1.92
N ASN A 197 -3.78 2.18 2.08
CA ASN A 197 -2.55 2.59 1.40
C ASN A 197 -1.40 2.63 2.43
N ALA A 198 -0.20 3.01 1.99
CA ALA A 198 0.96 3.08 2.87
C ALA A 198 0.76 4.02 4.08
N ALA A 199 0.06 5.15 3.91
CA ALA A 199 -0.23 6.09 4.99
C ALA A 199 -1.18 5.48 6.04
N HIS A 200 -2.23 4.78 5.60
CA HIS A 200 -3.17 4.08 6.49
C HIS A 200 -2.47 3.00 7.32
N LEU A 201 -1.54 2.25 6.72
CA LEU A 201 -0.78 1.23 7.44
C LEU A 201 0.17 1.84 8.48
N ALA A 202 0.84 2.95 8.14
CA ALA A 202 1.67 3.68 9.10
C ALA A 202 0.85 4.25 10.27
N LEU A 203 -0.35 4.78 10.01
CA LEU A 203 -1.27 5.22 11.08
C LEU A 203 -1.66 4.06 11.99
N ARG A 204 -2.03 2.91 11.41
CA ARG A 204 -2.43 1.75 12.20
C ARG A 204 -1.31 1.27 13.12
N GLU A 205 -0.07 1.21 12.64
CA GLU A 205 1.08 0.87 13.48
C GLU A 205 1.34 1.92 14.57
N ALA A 206 1.17 3.21 14.25
CA ALA A 206 1.31 4.28 15.24
C ALA A 206 0.22 4.24 16.32
N PHE A 207 -1.02 3.84 15.99
CA PHE A 207 -2.09 3.66 16.97
C PHE A 207 -1.79 2.51 17.94
N ALA A 208 -1.12 1.46 17.47
CA ALA A 208 -0.77 0.30 18.30
C ALA A 208 0.56 0.47 19.07
N HIS A 209 1.48 1.28 18.58
CA HIS A 209 2.86 1.35 19.07
C HIS A 209 3.32 2.80 19.32
N PRO A 210 3.36 3.27 20.59
CA PRO A 210 3.75 4.64 20.92
C PRO A 210 5.14 5.04 20.41
N GLN A 211 6.11 4.12 20.45
CA GLN A 211 7.47 4.40 19.96
C GLN A 211 7.47 4.63 18.44
N PHE A 212 6.64 3.90 17.69
CA PHE A 212 6.47 4.11 16.25
C PHE A 212 5.84 5.47 15.97
N ALA A 213 4.79 5.82 16.72
CA ALA A 213 4.08 7.09 16.60
C ALA A 213 5.01 8.30 16.80
N GLN A 214 5.94 8.22 17.73
CA GLN A 214 6.87 9.31 18.02
C GLN A 214 8.04 9.37 17.03
N ASN A 215 8.61 8.22 16.66
CA ASN A 215 9.88 8.18 15.93
C ASN A 215 9.71 8.16 14.42
N ALA A 216 8.81 7.34 13.89
CA ALA A 216 8.69 7.09 12.45
C ALA A 216 7.55 7.89 11.81
N LEU A 217 6.40 7.97 12.48
CA LEU A 217 5.19 8.55 11.89
C LEU A 217 5.36 10.00 11.40
N PRO A 218 6.05 10.94 12.10
CA PRO A 218 6.15 12.32 11.63
C PRO A 218 6.77 12.45 10.23
N ALA A 219 7.85 11.72 9.98
CA ALA A 219 8.51 11.70 8.68
C ALA A 219 7.65 10.98 7.64
N LEU A 220 7.14 9.78 7.97
CA LEU A 220 6.27 9.01 7.08
C LEU A 220 5.02 9.79 6.67
N TRP A 221 4.35 10.44 7.61
CA TRP A 221 3.12 11.21 7.39
C TRP A 221 3.37 12.44 6.50
N THR A 222 4.57 13.03 6.59
CA THR A 222 4.94 14.15 5.72
C THR A 222 4.97 13.73 4.25
N VAL A 223 5.52 12.55 3.95
CA VAL A 223 5.74 12.10 2.58
C VAL A 223 4.57 11.28 2.02
N LEU A 224 3.88 10.50 2.86
CA LEU A 224 2.84 9.55 2.44
C LEU A 224 1.41 10.11 2.49
N ALA A 225 1.12 11.05 3.40
CA ALA A 225 -0.25 11.51 3.59
C ALA A 225 -0.73 12.26 2.34
N PRO A 226 -1.92 11.93 1.80
CA PRO A 226 -2.48 12.70 0.69
C PRO A 226 -2.74 14.15 1.11
N LEU A 227 -2.66 15.09 0.16
CA LEU A 227 -2.87 16.51 0.46
C LEU A 227 -4.35 16.82 0.73
N SER A 228 -5.24 16.07 0.09
CA SER A 228 -6.69 16.18 0.25
C SER A 228 -7.36 14.82 0.10
N LEU A 229 -8.60 14.72 0.59
CA LEU A 229 -9.51 13.60 0.39
C LEU A 229 -10.79 14.12 -0.24
N ASP A 230 -11.22 13.49 -1.33
CA ASP A 230 -12.51 13.76 -1.94
C ASP A 230 -13.51 12.71 -1.47
N LEU A 231 -14.55 13.15 -0.75
CA LEU A 231 -15.59 12.30 -0.19
C LEU A 231 -16.92 12.62 -0.86
N ARG A 232 -17.66 11.59 -1.27
CA ARG A 232 -19.04 11.73 -1.75
C ARG A 232 -20.00 11.42 -0.61
N ILE A 233 -20.75 12.43 -0.16
CA ILE A 233 -21.75 12.34 0.91
C ILE A 233 -23.12 12.61 0.28
N GLY A 234 -23.92 11.56 0.10
CA GLY A 234 -25.13 11.62 -0.73
C GLY A 234 -24.79 12.08 -2.16
N ASP A 235 -25.43 13.16 -2.61
CA ASP A 235 -25.18 13.75 -3.94
C ASP A 235 -24.09 14.82 -3.94
N ARG A 236 -23.40 15.08 -2.81
CA ARG A 236 -22.40 16.14 -2.69
C ARG A 236 -20.98 15.58 -2.66
N LEU A 237 -20.08 16.21 -3.42
CA LEU A 237 -18.64 15.99 -3.30
C LEU A 237 -18.05 17.01 -2.32
N VAL A 238 -17.44 16.52 -1.24
CA VAL A 238 -16.78 17.31 -0.21
C VAL A 238 -15.29 17.01 -0.25
N ARG A 239 -14.49 18.05 -0.48
CA ARG A 239 -13.03 17.96 -0.39
C ARG A 239 -12.58 18.31 1.02
N LEU A 240 -11.87 17.39 1.67
CA LEU A 240 -11.24 17.60 2.96
C LEU A 240 -9.74 17.83 2.78
N GLU A 241 -9.21 18.87 3.41
CA GLU A 241 -7.79 19.23 3.32
C GLU A 241 -7.04 18.88 4.60
N ARG A 242 -5.72 18.64 4.50
CA ARG A 242 -4.87 18.23 5.63
C ARG A 242 -4.88 19.19 6.83
N HIS A 243 -5.24 20.45 6.63
CA HIS A 243 -5.35 21.44 7.71
C HIS A 243 -6.66 21.31 8.51
N GLN A 244 -7.66 20.59 8.00
CA GLN A 244 -8.95 20.35 8.65
C GLN A 244 -8.83 19.18 9.63
N ALA A 245 -9.59 19.21 10.72
CA ALA A 245 -9.54 18.14 11.72
C ALA A 245 -10.26 16.88 11.22
N GLU A 246 -11.28 17.08 10.40
CA GLU A 246 -12.11 16.09 9.72
C GLU A 246 -11.27 15.21 8.79
N TYR A 247 -10.27 15.78 8.10
CA TYR A 247 -9.34 15.02 7.28
C TYR A 247 -8.62 13.94 8.09
N PHE A 248 -8.06 14.30 9.25
CA PHE A 248 -7.32 13.35 10.08
C PHE A 248 -8.25 12.33 10.74
N LEU A 249 -9.46 12.73 11.10
CA LEU A 249 -10.49 11.83 11.61
C LEU A 249 -10.85 10.76 10.58
N VAL A 250 -11.13 11.14 9.34
CA VAL A 250 -11.45 10.19 8.27
C VAL A 250 -10.29 9.25 7.98
N GLN A 251 -9.05 9.75 7.95
CA GLN A 251 -7.84 8.91 7.80
C GLN A 251 -7.69 7.90 8.95
N SER A 252 -7.97 8.33 10.19
CA SER A 252 -7.91 7.48 11.38
C SER A 252 -8.96 6.37 11.31
N ILE A 253 -10.20 6.73 10.99
CA ILE A 253 -11.31 5.80 10.79
C ILE A 253 -10.94 4.77 9.72
N TRP A 254 -10.46 5.22 8.55
CA TRP A 254 -10.08 4.33 7.45
C TRP A 254 -8.97 3.34 7.84
N ALA A 255 -7.94 3.81 8.55
CA ALA A 255 -6.86 2.94 9.04
C ALA A 255 -7.34 1.88 10.05
N LEU A 256 -8.40 2.19 10.80
CA LEU A 256 -8.98 1.35 11.85
C LEU A 256 -10.11 0.42 11.36
N ILE A 257 -10.65 0.60 10.13
CA ILE A 257 -11.69 -0.28 9.56
C ILE A 257 -11.23 -1.76 9.72
N PRO A 258 -11.98 -2.62 10.43
CA PRO A 258 -11.57 -4.00 10.67
C PRO A 258 -11.64 -4.86 9.40
N ILE A 259 -10.98 -6.02 9.45
CA ILE A 259 -10.89 -6.96 8.32
C ILE A 259 -12.15 -7.80 8.17
N THR A 260 -12.82 -8.08 9.28
CA THR A 260 -14.07 -8.81 9.27
C THR A 260 -15.20 -7.89 8.82
N PRO A 261 -16.00 -8.28 7.83
CA PRO A 261 -17.28 -7.62 7.62
C PRO A 261 -18.09 -7.89 8.89
N VAL A 262 -18.20 -6.89 9.74
CA VAL A 262 -19.28 -6.88 10.71
C VAL A 262 -20.53 -6.74 9.85
N GLU A 263 -21.42 -7.73 9.89
CA GLU A 263 -22.67 -7.77 9.11
C GLU A 263 -23.46 -6.46 9.26
N ASP A 264 -23.22 -5.76 10.36
CA ASP A 264 -23.57 -4.37 10.58
C ASP A 264 -22.33 -3.46 10.54
N LEU A 265 -21.96 -2.95 9.37
CA LEU A 265 -21.10 -1.76 9.25
C LEU A 265 -21.70 -0.55 10.02
N LEU A 266 -23.00 -0.63 10.36
CA LEU A 266 -23.76 0.27 11.22
C LEU A 266 -23.47 0.12 12.73
N MET A 267 -22.89 -0.99 13.19
CA MET A 267 -22.65 -1.25 14.63
C MET A 267 -21.18 -1.23 15.05
N LEU A 268 -20.23 -1.08 14.12
CA LEU A 268 -18.92 -0.51 14.46
C LEU A 268 -19.10 1.00 14.65
N GLY A 269 -19.79 1.37 15.73
CA GLY A 269 -19.72 2.73 16.21
C GLY A 269 -18.26 3.00 16.51
N PHE A 270 -17.60 3.77 15.65
CA PHE A 270 -16.36 4.45 16.02
C PHE A 270 -16.72 5.34 17.19
N ASN A 271 -16.64 4.76 18.39
CA ASN A 271 -16.94 5.49 19.59
C ASN A 271 -15.79 6.46 19.83
N ARG A 272 -16.11 7.51 20.57
CA ARG A 272 -15.13 8.52 20.93
C ARG A 272 -13.89 7.92 21.59
N GLU A 273 -14.07 6.90 22.42
CA GLU A 273 -13.01 6.25 23.20
C GLU A 273 -11.95 5.58 22.29
N VAL A 274 -12.36 4.89 21.23
CA VAL A 274 -11.43 4.26 20.27
C VAL A 274 -10.58 5.31 19.58
N ILE A 275 -11.17 6.44 19.17
CA ILE A 275 -10.43 7.53 18.53
C ILE A 275 -9.52 8.25 19.54
N GLU A 276 -9.98 8.47 20.77
CA GLU A 276 -9.18 9.07 21.84
C GLU A 276 -7.95 8.22 22.17
N HIS A 277 -8.13 6.91 22.32
CA HIS A 277 -7.04 5.99 22.58
C HIS A 277 -6.04 5.93 21.42
N ALA A 278 -6.55 5.88 20.18
CA ALA A 278 -5.69 5.93 18.98
C ALA A 278 -4.87 7.25 18.91
N TRP A 279 -5.45 8.37 19.36
CA TRP A 279 -4.80 9.68 19.30
C TRP A 279 -3.95 10.04 20.52
N GLU A 280 -3.99 9.22 21.56
CA GLU A 280 -3.32 9.45 22.85
C GLU A 280 -1.84 9.77 22.65
N PHE A 281 -1.15 8.93 21.87
CA PHE A 281 0.28 9.01 21.62
C PHE A 281 0.66 9.71 20.31
N MET A 282 -0.29 10.38 19.64
CA MET A 282 0.00 11.08 18.38
C MET A 282 0.85 12.33 18.61
N PRO A 283 1.98 12.48 17.87
CA PRO A 283 2.86 13.64 17.97
C PRO A 283 2.19 14.90 17.40
N GLU A 284 2.55 16.07 17.94
CA GLU A 284 1.97 17.35 17.52
C GLU A 284 2.24 17.69 16.05
N ALA A 285 3.37 17.22 15.51
CA ALA A 285 3.73 17.36 14.10
C ALA A 285 2.70 16.70 13.15
N VAL A 286 1.99 15.69 13.62
CA VAL A 286 0.98 14.94 12.85
C VAL A 286 -0.42 15.43 13.20
N LEU A 287 -0.74 15.51 14.49
CA LEU A 287 -2.05 15.93 14.99
C LEU A 287 -1.90 16.97 16.12
N PRO A 288 -2.07 18.27 15.81
CA PRO A 288 -2.04 19.32 16.83
C PRO A 288 -3.07 19.10 17.94
N THR A 289 -2.68 19.38 19.18
CA THR A 289 -3.48 19.16 20.40
C THR A 289 -4.86 19.84 20.37
N PHE A 290 -4.96 21.04 19.77
CA PHE A 290 -6.25 21.73 19.62
C PHE A 290 -7.24 21.00 18.69
N ARG A 291 -6.74 20.24 17.71
CA ARG A 291 -7.58 19.48 16.77
C ARG A 291 -8.12 18.21 17.40
N LYS A 292 -7.38 17.61 18.35
CA LYS A 292 -7.84 16.46 19.14
C LYS A 292 -9.19 16.80 19.78
N LYS A 293 -9.26 17.92 20.52
CA LYS A 293 -10.48 18.36 21.22
C LYS A 293 -11.65 18.69 20.28
N ARG A 294 -11.40 19.43 19.18
CA ARG A 294 -12.46 19.89 18.27
C ARG A 294 -13.14 18.76 17.50
N ALA A 295 -12.37 17.80 16.97
CA ALA A 295 -12.93 16.66 16.25
C ALA A 295 -13.73 15.74 17.20
N ILE A 296 -13.25 15.55 18.43
CA ILE A 296 -13.94 14.80 19.48
C ILE A 296 -15.28 15.45 19.85
N CYS A 297 -15.37 16.78 19.90
CA CYS A 297 -16.63 17.47 20.16
C CYS A 297 -17.66 17.34 19.03
N ILE A 298 -17.23 17.00 17.81
CA ILE A 298 -18.11 16.88 16.62
C ILE A 298 -18.61 15.43 16.42
N LEU A 299 -18.14 14.45 17.20
CA LEU A 299 -18.63 13.06 17.21
C LEU A 299 -20.04 12.94 17.82
N ARG A 300 -21.02 13.62 17.22
CA ARG A 300 -22.41 13.17 17.07
C ARG A 300 -22.59 12.80 15.60
N LEU A 301 -21.92 11.74 15.17
CA LEU A 301 -22.24 11.09 13.90
C LEU A 301 -23.46 10.21 14.15
N ALA A 302 -24.66 10.78 13.98
CA ALA A 302 -25.81 9.98 13.59
C ALA A 302 -25.60 9.66 12.10
N ILE A 303 -25.28 8.40 11.81
CA ILE A 303 -25.36 7.83 10.47
C ILE A 303 -26.79 7.34 10.28
#